data_AF-A0A397H3I7-F1
#
_entry.id   AF-A0A397H3I7-F1
#
_cell.length_a   1.000
_cell.length_b   1.000
_cell.length_c   1.000
_cell.angle_alpha   90.00
_cell.angle_beta   90.00
_cell.angle_gamma   90.00
#
_symmetry.space_group_name_H-M   'P 1'
#
loop_
_entity.id
_entity.type
_entity.pdbx_description
1 polymer ?
#
loop_
_entity_poly.entity_id
_entity_poly.type
_entity_poly.pdbx_seq_one_letter_code
_entity_poly.pdbx_strand_id
1 'polypeptide(L)'
;MHIPGPLRLLRLSMGIAMAVSATGGASLHLPRRIAPDALVDRSPSNSHCSRQCMTNLVTEILDSMVAHNPYTLPLATVYKATENSHPAALAMMTSWRTITEAGAPRLLAIDTKNGTAYFALDVSEGNDAKETILRGRVKVVDRLITELELFINRNRGDHGFSFSATELATNYAKLMSPPANRKKASRDALYALSEALFSSTSNLSVPIGDDCQFTELGWRVIDAGTNGNGSTTPLGCSWPADHPTDANARVALVVDEELGFVVTSGIVPGTVYPYSNVSAFIPNAMTAAQEAQVVWMEEMEAMGVMPLLSPFGATGDTLEVLQFYNGALQAMQINVYLSGPNMTSPWV
;
A
#
# COMPACT_ATOMS: atom_id res chain seq x y z
N MET A 1 -8.81 6.94 -44.96
CA MET A 1 -8.58 5.80 -45.88
C MET A 1 -9.46 4.65 -45.41
N HIS A 2 -10.14 3.97 -46.34
CA HIS A 2 -11.28 3.04 -46.21
C HIS A 2 -11.58 2.33 -44.86
N ILE A 3 -12.87 2.42 -44.48
CA ILE A 3 -13.60 1.58 -43.50
C ILE A 3 -14.17 0.34 -44.22
N PRO A 4 -14.25 -0.82 -43.54
CA PRO A 4 -15.53 -1.55 -43.48
C PRO A 4 -15.92 -1.97 -42.03
N GLY A 5 -17.21 -1.88 -41.71
CA GLY A 5 -17.86 -2.31 -40.45
C GLY A 5 -18.42 -3.75 -40.51
N PRO A 6 -19.57 -4.06 -39.86
CA PRO A 6 -19.79 -4.22 -38.41
C PRO A 6 -20.48 -5.57 -38.02
N LEU A 7 -20.94 -5.67 -36.75
CA LEU A 7 -21.75 -6.73 -36.07
C LEU A 7 -20.94 -7.86 -35.40
N ARG A 8 -21.24 -8.35 -34.18
CA ARG A 8 -22.55 -8.61 -33.55
C ARG A 8 -22.40 -8.81 -32.02
N LEU A 9 -23.46 -8.45 -31.29
CA LEU A 9 -23.69 -8.72 -29.85
C LEU A 9 -23.64 -10.21 -29.49
N LEU A 10 -23.14 -10.53 -28.29
CA LEU A 10 -23.57 -11.72 -27.53
C LEU A 10 -23.79 -11.39 -26.06
N ARG A 11 -24.86 -12.01 -25.53
CA ARG A 11 -25.51 -11.83 -24.24
C ARG A 11 -24.71 -12.44 -23.09
N LEU A 12 -24.61 -11.75 -21.95
CA LEU A 12 -24.24 -12.33 -20.66
C LEU A 12 -25.49 -12.89 -19.98
N SER A 13 -25.44 -14.16 -19.57
CA SER A 13 -26.41 -14.80 -18.67
C SER A 13 -25.86 -14.84 -17.25
N MET A 14 -26.67 -14.33 -16.32
CA MET A 14 -26.49 -14.28 -14.87
C MET A 14 -26.72 -15.67 -14.27
N GLY A 15 -25.77 -16.19 -13.49
CA GLY A 15 -25.87 -17.46 -12.78
C GLY A 15 -25.79 -17.25 -11.27
N ILE A 16 -26.94 -17.26 -10.61
CA ILE A 16 -27.09 -17.25 -9.15
C ILE A 16 -26.89 -18.69 -8.65
N ALA A 17 -25.94 -18.89 -7.73
CA ALA A 17 -25.80 -20.15 -7.00
C ALA A 17 -26.23 -19.96 -5.55
N MET A 18 -27.41 -20.49 -5.21
CA MET A 18 -27.84 -20.72 -3.83
C MET A 18 -27.22 -22.04 -3.33
N ALA A 19 -26.51 -21.99 -2.21
CA ALA A 19 -26.07 -23.19 -1.50
C ALA A 19 -27.12 -23.57 -0.43
N VAL A 20 -27.74 -24.74 -0.61
CA VAL A 20 -28.65 -25.36 0.35
C VAL A 20 -27.85 -26.13 1.39
N SER A 21 -28.11 -25.84 2.67
CA SER A 21 -27.58 -26.58 3.81
C SER A 21 -28.26 -27.95 3.94
N ALA A 22 -27.47 -29.00 4.12
CA ALA A 22 -27.95 -30.31 4.56
C ALA A 22 -27.32 -30.64 5.92
N THR A 23 -28.17 -30.69 6.94
CA THR A 23 -27.90 -31.25 8.26
C THR A 23 -27.88 -32.77 8.17
N GLY A 24 -26.82 -33.41 8.67
CA GLY A 24 -26.74 -34.86 8.84
C GLY A 24 -25.82 -35.19 10.01
N GLY A 25 -26.42 -35.50 11.16
CA GLY A 25 -25.71 -35.94 12.35
C GLY A 25 -25.37 -37.43 12.30
N ALA A 26 -24.18 -37.77 12.80
CA ALA A 26 -23.87 -39.10 13.30
C ALA A 26 -22.78 -38.99 14.37
N SER A 27 -23.17 -39.29 15.61
CA SER A 27 -22.29 -39.39 16.78
C SER A 27 -21.45 -40.67 16.73
N LEU A 28 -20.12 -40.56 16.85
CA LEU A 28 -19.25 -41.70 17.19
C LEU A 28 -18.11 -41.29 18.13
N HIS A 29 -18.26 -41.69 19.39
CA HIS A 29 -17.28 -42.29 20.31
C HIS A 29 -15.86 -41.69 20.46
N LEU A 30 -15.66 -41.00 21.59
CA LEU A 30 -14.34 -40.69 22.17
C LEU A 30 -13.61 -41.96 22.67
N PRO A 31 -12.28 -42.01 22.53
CA PRO A 31 -11.42 -42.70 23.46
C PRO A 31 -10.56 -41.74 24.29
N ARG A 32 -10.69 -41.92 25.62
CA ARG A 32 -9.64 -41.97 26.65
C ARG A 32 -8.65 -40.79 26.80
N ARG A 33 -8.80 -40.11 27.95
CA ARG A 33 -7.91 -39.12 28.57
C ARG A 33 -6.44 -39.55 28.55
N ILE A 34 -5.58 -38.70 27.99
CA ILE A 34 -4.14 -38.67 28.23
C ILE A 34 -3.90 -37.69 29.39
N ALA A 35 -3.06 -38.08 30.35
CA ALA A 35 -2.70 -37.27 31.51
C ALA A 35 -1.91 -36.01 31.09
N PRO A 36 -2.01 -34.88 31.82
CA PRO A 36 -1.19 -33.72 31.54
C PRO A 36 0.26 -33.99 32.01
N ASP A 37 1.15 -34.20 31.05
CA ASP A 37 2.59 -34.07 31.27
C ASP A 37 2.92 -32.63 31.68
N ALA A 38 3.90 -32.54 32.58
CA ALA A 38 4.42 -31.37 33.25
C ALA A 38 4.33 -30.06 32.44
N LEU A 39 3.57 -29.11 32.99
CA LEU A 39 3.68 -27.70 32.63
C LEU A 39 5.10 -27.23 33.00
N VAL A 40 5.99 -27.25 32.02
CA VAL A 40 7.26 -26.52 32.08
C VAL A 40 6.87 -25.05 32.25
N ASP A 41 7.24 -24.49 33.39
CA ASP A 41 7.11 -23.07 33.70
C ASP A 41 7.96 -22.27 32.70
N ARG A 42 7.34 -21.89 31.57
CA ARG A 42 7.89 -20.87 30.68
C ARG A 42 7.68 -19.54 31.40
N SER A 43 8.71 -19.12 32.13
CA SER A 43 8.90 -17.70 32.42
C SER A 43 8.68 -16.91 31.11
N PRO A 44 7.96 -15.79 31.13
CA PRO A 44 7.61 -15.05 29.93
C PRO A 44 8.91 -14.54 29.30
N SER A 45 9.41 -15.25 28.29
CA SER A 45 10.51 -14.76 27.49
C SER A 45 9.99 -13.54 26.75
N ASN A 46 10.60 -12.38 27.02
CA ASN A 46 10.31 -11.07 26.41
C ASN A 46 9.46 -11.20 25.13
N SER A 47 8.15 -10.98 25.27
CA SER A 47 7.09 -11.19 24.28
C SER A 47 7.18 -10.28 23.05
N HIS A 48 8.29 -9.54 22.90
CA HIS A 48 8.52 -8.62 21.81
C HIS A 48 9.36 -9.27 20.70
N CYS A 49 8.86 -9.18 19.46
CA CYS A 49 9.57 -9.63 18.28
C CYS A 49 10.70 -8.63 17.95
N SER A 50 11.95 -9.10 17.99
CA SER A 50 13.11 -8.29 17.60
C SER A 50 13.05 -7.91 16.11
N ARG A 51 13.90 -6.96 15.67
CA ARG A 51 13.99 -6.60 14.25
C ARG A 51 14.26 -7.82 13.37
N GLN A 52 15.18 -8.70 13.76
CA GLN A 52 15.46 -9.95 13.04
C GLN A 52 14.26 -10.90 13.02
N CYS A 53 13.54 -11.02 14.13
CA CYS A 53 12.31 -11.81 14.20
C CYS A 53 11.25 -11.29 13.20
N MET A 54 11.05 -9.97 13.14
CA MET A 54 10.12 -9.34 12.20
C MET A 54 10.57 -9.53 10.75
N THR A 55 11.88 -9.38 10.46
CA THR A 55 12.44 -9.65 9.13
C THR A 55 12.15 -11.08 8.69
N ASN A 56 12.44 -12.07 9.55
CA ASN A 56 12.19 -13.48 9.22
C ASN A 56 10.71 -13.75 8.96
N LEU A 57 9.81 -13.16 9.74
CA LEU A 57 8.38 -13.33 9.55
C LEU A 57 7.89 -12.71 8.23
N VAL A 58 8.41 -11.53 7.83
CA VAL A 58 8.11 -10.95 6.51
C VAL A 58 8.62 -11.87 5.40
N THR A 59 9.81 -12.45 5.55
CA THR A 59 10.31 -13.49 4.63
C THR A 59 9.38 -14.70 4.58
N GLU A 60 8.92 -15.23 5.72
CA GLU A 60 7.96 -16.34 5.76
C GLU A 60 6.64 -16.01 5.05
N ILE A 61 6.13 -14.78 5.18
CA ILE A 61 4.96 -14.31 4.44
C ILE A 61 5.20 -14.42 2.93
N LEU A 62 6.30 -13.86 2.43
CA LEU A 62 6.63 -13.87 1.00
C LEU A 62 6.89 -15.29 0.48
N ASP A 63 7.62 -16.11 1.24
CA ASP A 63 7.88 -17.51 0.91
C ASP A 63 6.57 -18.31 0.85
N SER A 64 5.62 -18.05 1.76
CA SER A 64 4.31 -18.70 1.73
C SER A 64 3.48 -18.32 0.50
N MET A 65 3.62 -17.08 0.00
CA MET A 65 2.97 -16.62 -1.24
C MET A 65 3.56 -17.37 -2.43
N VAL A 66 4.89 -17.45 -2.55
CA VAL A 66 5.57 -18.19 -3.61
C VAL A 66 5.23 -19.69 -3.57
N ALA A 67 5.12 -20.26 -2.37
CA ALA A 67 4.72 -21.65 -2.17
C ALA A 67 3.21 -21.91 -2.37
N HIS A 68 2.41 -20.86 -2.65
CA HIS A 68 0.94 -20.89 -2.74
C HIS A 68 0.28 -21.55 -1.51
N ASN A 69 0.91 -21.43 -0.33
CA ASN A 69 0.48 -22.10 0.88
C ASN A 69 0.50 -21.17 2.10
N PRO A 70 -0.60 -20.44 2.38
CA PRO A 70 -0.66 -19.54 3.52
C PRO A 70 -0.70 -20.26 4.88
N TYR A 71 -0.93 -21.58 4.90
CA TYR A 71 -1.06 -22.36 6.14
C TYR A 71 0.28 -22.67 6.80
N THR A 72 1.41 -22.30 6.17
CA THR A 72 2.73 -22.34 6.80
C THR A 72 2.95 -21.19 7.78
N LEU A 73 2.12 -20.15 7.71
CA LEU A 73 2.30 -18.95 8.52
C LEU A 73 1.86 -19.14 9.97
N PRO A 74 2.58 -18.51 10.93
CA PRO A 74 2.19 -18.51 12.33
C PRO A 74 1.04 -17.51 12.55
N LEU A 75 -0.17 -17.83 12.11
CA LEU A 75 -1.35 -16.97 12.30
C LEU A 75 -1.88 -17.07 13.72
N ALA A 76 -2.37 -15.96 14.26
CA ALA A 76 -3.16 -15.98 15.49
C ALA A 76 -4.48 -16.74 15.27
N THR A 77 -5.07 -17.27 16.35
CA THR A 77 -6.36 -18.00 16.28
C THR A 77 -7.45 -17.19 15.59
N VAL A 78 -7.44 -15.87 15.79
CA VAL A 78 -8.26 -14.91 15.05
C VAL A 78 -7.31 -13.83 14.52
N TYR A 79 -7.32 -13.62 13.22
CA TYR A 79 -6.52 -12.60 12.54
C TYR A 79 -7.42 -11.77 11.61
N LYS A 80 -6.97 -10.57 11.27
CA LYS A 80 -7.58 -9.72 10.24
C LYS A 80 -6.67 -9.67 9.02
N ALA A 81 -7.23 -9.75 7.82
CA ALA A 81 -6.44 -9.55 6.62
C ALA A 81 -7.22 -8.89 5.49
N THR A 82 -6.53 -8.08 4.69
CA THR A 82 -7.06 -7.46 3.48
C THR A 82 -6.06 -7.54 2.34
N GLU A 83 -6.56 -7.68 1.12
CA GLU A 83 -5.82 -7.46 -0.12
C GLU A 83 -6.54 -6.37 -0.90
N ASN A 84 -5.87 -5.28 -1.26
CA ASN A 84 -6.46 -4.14 -1.96
C ASN A 84 -7.73 -3.62 -1.25
N SER A 85 -7.64 -3.45 0.07
CA SER A 85 -8.75 -3.02 0.95
C SER A 85 -9.96 -3.97 0.97
N HIS A 86 -9.82 -5.17 0.41
CA HIS A 86 -10.84 -6.21 0.42
C HIS A 86 -10.54 -7.26 1.51
N PRO A 87 -11.41 -7.41 2.54
CA PRO A 87 -11.23 -8.42 3.57
C PRO A 87 -11.36 -9.85 3.00
N ALA A 88 -10.36 -10.68 3.26
CA ALA A 88 -10.35 -12.07 2.80
C ALA A 88 -9.50 -12.97 3.72
N ALA A 89 -9.78 -14.27 3.70
CA ALA A 89 -8.83 -15.25 4.21
C ALA A 89 -7.62 -15.35 3.26
N LEU A 90 -6.42 -15.59 3.79
CA LEU A 90 -5.20 -15.59 2.98
C LEU A 90 -5.25 -16.58 1.79
N ALA A 91 -5.90 -17.74 1.97
CA ALA A 91 -6.06 -18.74 0.90
C ALA A 91 -6.98 -18.32 -0.27
N MET A 92 -7.73 -17.23 -0.09
CA MET A 92 -8.60 -16.63 -1.11
C MET A 92 -7.97 -15.42 -1.80
N MET A 93 -6.92 -14.84 -1.22
CA MET A 93 -6.21 -13.68 -1.77
C MET A 93 -5.46 -14.04 -3.05
N THR A 94 -5.40 -13.11 -3.99
CA THR A 94 -4.74 -13.31 -5.29
C THR A 94 -3.23 -13.50 -5.13
N SER A 95 -2.62 -12.86 -4.13
CA SER A 95 -1.19 -13.00 -3.80
C SER A 95 -0.74 -14.47 -3.70
N TRP A 96 -1.53 -15.34 -3.06
CA TRP A 96 -1.22 -16.78 -2.91
C TRP A 96 -1.57 -17.64 -4.13
N ARG A 97 -2.08 -17.03 -5.20
CA ARG A 97 -2.46 -17.71 -6.45
C ARG A 97 -1.57 -17.31 -7.61
N THR A 98 -1.11 -16.06 -7.63
CA THR A 98 -0.45 -15.47 -8.79
C THR A 98 1.03 -15.29 -8.60
N ILE A 99 1.50 -15.00 -7.38
CA ILE A 99 2.93 -14.71 -7.14
C ILE A 99 3.76 -15.98 -7.37
N THR A 100 4.72 -15.90 -8.28
CA THR A 100 5.63 -16.98 -8.66
C THR A 100 7.05 -16.73 -8.18
N GLU A 101 7.43 -15.48 -7.95
CA GLU A 101 8.73 -15.09 -7.41
C GLU A 101 8.59 -13.87 -6.49
N ALA A 102 9.23 -13.93 -5.33
CA ALA A 102 9.40 -12.81 -4.41
C ALA A 102 10.82 -12.84 -3.82
N GLY A 103 11.49 -11.69 -3.82
CA GLY A 103 12.80 -11.53 -3.17
C GLY A 103 12.69 -10.98 -1.75
N ALA A 104 13.82 -10.56 -1.19
CA ALA A 104 13.81 -9.76 0.02
C ALA A 104 13.13 -8.40 -0.22
N PRO A 105 12.41 -7.84 0.78
CA PRO A 105 11.84 -6.50 0.68
C PRO A 105 12.88 -5.46 0.26
N ARG A 106 12.53 -4.61 -0.71
CA ARG A 106 13.37 -3.48 -1.12
C ARG A 106 13.24 -2.30 -0.16
N LEU A 107 12.10 -2.22 0.53
CA LEU A 107 11.90 -1.38 1.70
C LEU A 107 11.33 -2.24 2.82
N LEU A 108 11.90 -2.11 4.02
CA LEU A 108 11.41 -2.79 5.23
C LEU A 108 11.54 -1.85 6.42
N ALA A 109 10.41 -1.26 6.85
CA ALA A 109 10.33 -0.48 8.07
C ALA A 109 9.80 -1.35 9.20
N ILE A 110 10.47 -1.36 10.35
CA ILE A 110 10.13 -2.22 11.48
C ILE A 110 9.96 -1.39 12.76
N ASP A 111 8.81 -1.59 13.41
CA ASP A 111 8.47 -1.04 14.72
C ASP A 111 8.45 -2.17 15.75
N THR A 112 9.58 -2.33 16.44
CA THR A 112 9.74 -3.38 17.46
C THR A 112 8.91 -3.13 18.72
N LYS A 113 8.47 -1.88 18.96
CA LYS A 113 7.64 -1.54 20.12
C LYS A 113 6.20 -2.00 19.92
N ASN A 114 5.67 -1.78 18.72
CA ASN A 114 4.29 -2.15 18.38
C ASN A 114 4.15 -3.52 17.72
N GLY A 115 5.26 -4.19 17.39
CA GLY A 115 5.24 -5.46 16.67
C GLY A 115 4.68 -5.29 15.26
N THR A 116 4.94 -4.16 14.61
CA THR A 116 4.45 -3.88 13.26
C THR A 116 5.60 -3.72 12.27
N ALA A 117 5.37 -4.08 11.02
CA ALA A 117 6.30 -3.81 9.94
C ALA A 117 5.57 -3.42 8.66
N TYR A 118 6.21 -2.57 7.85
CA TYR A 118 5.81 -2.29 6.48
C TYR A 118 6.88 -2.80 5.54
N PHE A 119 6.46 -3.40 4.43
CA PHE A 119 7.35 -3.90 3.40
C PHE A 119 6.86 -3.52 2.01
N ALA A 120 7.80 -3.34 1.08
CA ALA A 120 7.51 -3.17 -0.34
C ALA A 120 8.60 -3.83 -1.20
N LEU A 121 8.18 -4.48 -2.29
CA LEU A 121 9.05 -5.15 -3.25
C LEU A 121 8.40 -5.32 -4.62
N ASP A 122 9.24 -5.51 -5.61
CA ASP A 122 8.90 -6.09 -6.90
C ASP A 122 8.68 -7.61 -6.77
N VAL A 123 7.62 -8.13 -7.41
CA VAL A 123 7.27 -9.56 -7.49
C VAL A 123 6.93 -9.95 -8.92
N SER A 124 7.04 -11.24 -9.22
CA SER A 124 6.55 -11.82 -10.48
C SER A 124 5.18 -12.46 -10.27
N GLU A 125 4.23 -12.23 -11.19
CA GLU A 125 2.87 -12.79 -11.16
C GLU A 125 2.56 -13.59 -12.43
N GLY A 126 2.42 -14.92 -12.32
CA GLY A 126 2.03 -15.81 -13.43
C GLY A 126 3.03 -15.91 -14.59
N ASN A 127 4.17 -15.22 -14.48
CA ASN A 127 5.30 -15.25 -15.41
C ASN A 127 6.61 -14.98 -14.63
N ASP A 128 7.74 -14.85 -15.32
CA ASP A 128 9.06 -14.59 -14.70
C ASP A 128 9.44 -13.10 -14.64
N ALA A 129 8.55 -12.21 -15.09
CA ALA A 129 8.81 -10.77 -15.15
C ALA A 129 8.39 -10.07 -13.85
N LYS A 130 9.31 -9.26 -13.30
CA LYS A 130 9.10 -8.48 -12.07
C LYS A 130 8.42 -7.16 -12.37
N GLU A 131 7.15 -7.23 -12.71
CA GLU A 131 6.35 -6.09 -13.18
C GLU A 131 5.35 -5.59 -12.13
N THR A 132 5.13 -6.37 -11.06
CA THR A 132 4.17 -6.04 -10.01
C THR A 132 4.90 -5.53 -8.77
N ILE A 133 4.32 -4.52 -8.11
CA ILE A 133 4.74 -4.05 -6.80
C ILE A 133 3.78 -4.60 -5.75
N LEU A 134 4.30 -5.45 -4.86
CA LEU A 134 3.63 -5.85 -3.63
C LEU A 134 4.09 -4.91 -2.51
N ARG A 135 3.13 -4.37 -1.76
CA ARG A 135 3.39 -3.64 -0.52
C ARG A 135 2.44 -4.12 0.56
N GLY A 136 2.86 -4.02 1.81
CA GLY A 136 2.01 -4.46 2.90
C GLY A 136 2.45 -4.03 4.27
N ARG A 137 1.54 -4.19 5.21
CA ARG A 137 1.74 -3.98 6.65
C ARG A 137 1.37 -5.27 7.38
N VAL A 138 2.21 -5.68 8.31
CA VAL A 138 1.95 -6.81 9.21
C VAL A 138 1.97 -6.34 10.66
N LYS A 139 1.11 -6.94 11.50
CA LYS A 139 1.17 -6.83 12.96
C LYS A 139 1.28 -8.19 13.62
N VAL A 140 2.12 -8.24 14.65
CA VAL A 140 2.54 -9.45 15.33
C VAL A 140 2.37 -9.29 16.82
N VAL A 141 1.73 -10.27 17.45
CA VAL A 141 1.61 -10.38 18.91
C VAL A 141 2.01 -11.80 19.29
N ASP A 142 2.92 -11.94 20.26
CA ASP A 142 3.43 -13.25 20.69
C ASP A 142 3.97 -14.12 19.54
N ARG A 143 4.60 -13.47 18.55
CA ARG A 143 5.13 -14.09 17.31
C ARG A 143 4.06 -14.67 16.39
N LEU A 144 2.79 -14.32 16.60
CA LEU A 144 1.67 -14.69 15.74
C LEU A 144 1.20 -13.48 14.93
N ILE A 145 0.92 -13.69 13.64
CA ILE A 145 0.35 -12.67 12.76
C ILE A 145 -1.11 -12.43 13.18
N THR A 146 -1.39 -11.21 13.61
CA THR A 146 -2.74 -10.77 14.03
C THR A 146 -3.41 -9.91 12.96
N GLU A 147 -2.63 -9.18 12.17
CA GLU A 147 -3.11 -8.34 11.09
C GLU A 147 -2.17 -8.45 9.88
N LEU A 148 -2.73 -8.60 8.68
CA LEU A 148 -1.99 -8.55 7.41
C LEU A 148 -2.74 -7.73 6.37
N GLU A 149 -2.15 -6.63 5.94
CA GLU A 149 -2.73 -5.70 5.00
C GLU A 149 -1.84 -5.63 3.76
N LEU A 150 -2.37 -6.00 2.60
CA LEU A 150 -1.62 -6.12 1.35
C LEU A 150 -2.23 -5.22 0.27
N PHE A 151 -1.36 -4.68 -0.58
CA PHE A 151 -1.73 -4.00 -1.81
C PHE A 151 -0.85 -4.51 -2.96
N ILE A 152 -1.47 -4.77 -4.10
CA ILE A 152 -0.81 -5.26 -5.31
C ILE A 152 -1.06 -4.26 -6.43
N ASN A 153 -0.03 -3.48 -6.77
CA ASN A 153 -0.06 -2.53 -7.88
C ASN A 153 0.67 -3.14 -9.09
N ARG A 154 -0.03 -3.32 -10.20
CA ARG A 154 0.49 -3.94 -11.44
C ARG A 154 0.83 -2.90 -12.50
N ASN A 155 0.18 -1.74 -12.44
CA ASN A 155 0.42 -0.64 -13.37
C ASN A 155 -0.17 0.66 -12.82
N ARG A 156 0.08 1.77 -13.53
CA ARG A 156 -0.46 3.11 -13.22
C ARG A 156 -1.98 3.15 -13.08
N GLY A 157 -2.72 2.29 -13.76
CA GLY A 157 -4.19 2.23 -13.68
C GLY A 157 -4.72 1.80 -12.32
N ASP A 158 -3.94 1.08 -11.51
CA ASP A 158 -4.35 0.65 -10.16
C ASP A 158 -4.34 1.81 -9.15
N HIS A 159 -3.68 2.93 -9.45
CA HIS A 159 -3.46 3.99 -8.46
C HIS A 159 -3.48 5.42 -8.99
N GLY A 160 -3.33 5.63 -10.29
CA GLY A 160 -3.41 6.95 -10.96
C GLY A 160 -2.12 7.77 -11.00
N PHE A 161 -1.01 7.27 -10.42
CA PHE A 161 0.26 8.02 -10.28
C PHE A 161 1.45 7.33 -10.97
N SER A 162 2.65 7.87 -10.80
CA SER A 162 3.86 7.26 -11.35
C SER A 162 4.05 5.83 -10.82
N PHE A 163 4.71 4.98 -11.63
CA PHE A 163 4.85 3.56 -11.34
C PHE A 163 6.09 3.00 -12.00
N SER A 164 6.87 2.21 -11.27
CA SER A 164 7.91 1.38 -11.87
C SER A 164 8.39 0.30 -10.91
N ALA A 165 8.10 -0.96 -11.23
CA ALA A 165 8.71 -2.09 -10.55
C ALA A 165 10.23 -2.18 -10.85
N THR A 166 10.66 -1.75 -12.04
CA THR A 166 12.07 -1.78 -12.49
C THR A 166 12.97 -0.88 -11.64
N GLU A 167 12.54 0.36 -11.37
CA GLU A 167 13.37 1.32 -10.63
C GLU A 167 13.25 1.19 -9.11
N LEU A 168 12.27 0.40 -8.63
CA LEU A 168 11.93 0.30 -7.21
C LEU A 168 13.14 -0.07 -6.36
N ALA A 169 13.91 -1.08 -6.78
CA ALA A 169 15.07 -1.55 -6.03
C ALA A 169 16.13 -0.45 -5.86
N THR A 170 16.47 0.26 -6.94
CA THR A 170 17.45 1.35 -6.92
C THR A 170 16.96 2.52 -6.06
N ASN A 171 15.71 2.92 -6.24
CA ASN A 171 15.14 4.05 -5.54
C ASN A 171 15.02 3.80 -4.03
N TYR A 172 14.68 2.57 -3.61
CA TYR A 172 14.53 2.26 -2.19
C TYR A 172 15.85 1.92 -1.50
N ALA A 173 16.90 1.51 -2.23
CA ALA A 173 18.22 1.27 -1.65
C ALA A 173 18.80 2.48 -0.90
N LYS A 174 18.58 3.70 -1.43
CA LYS A 174 19.00 4.96 -0.77
C LYS A 174 18.28 5.15 0.57
N LEU A 175 16.98 4.88 0.61
CA LEU A 175 16.14 5.03 1.79
C LEU A 175 16.49 4.00 2.87
N MET A 176 16.87 2.79 2.48
CA MET A 176 17.30 1.71 3.37
C MET A 176 18.73 1.87 3.91
N SER A 177 19.50 2.84 3.38
CA SER A 177 20.89 3.11 3.79
C SER A 177 21.10 4.56 4.26
N PRO A 178 20.33 5.06 5.24
CA PRO A 178 20.46 6.44 5.71
C PRO A 178 21.83 6.70 6.38
N PRO A 179 22.38 7.93 6.33
CA PRO A 179 23.73 8.23 6.83
C PRO A 179 23.93 7.83 8.29
N ALA A 180 25.02 7.12 8.61
CA ALA A 180 25.26 6.59 9.95
C ALA A 180 25.42 7.68 11.03
N ASN A 181 25.92 8.86 10.65
CA ASN A 181 26.11 10.02 11.52
C ASN A 181 24.89 10.94 11.65
N ARG A 182 23.73 10.56 11.07
CA ARG A 182 22.50 11.35 11.18
C ARG A 182 22.03 11.46 12.64
N LYS A 183 21.38 12.57 12.95
CA LYS A 183 20.54 12.69 14.14
C LYS A 183 19.21 11.97 13.87
N LYS A 184 19.02 10.80 14.48
CA LYS A 184 17.77 10.05 14.41
C LYS A 184 16.60 10.88 14.95
N ALA A 185 15.43 10.74 14.34
CA ALA A 185 14.20 11.30 14.87
C ALA A 185 13.78 10.60 16.15
N SER A 186 13.12 11.30 17.06
CA SER A 186 12.41 10.66 18.16
C SER A 186 11.12 10.01 17.65
N ARG A 187 10.64 8.99 18.37
CA ARG A 187 9.34 8.39 18.10
C ARG A 187 8.22 9.43 18.07
N ASP A 188 8.22 10.36 19.01
CA ASP A 188 7.21 11.42 19.11
C ASP A 188 7.24 12.35 17.89
N ALA A 189 8.43 12.65 17.35
CA ALA A 189 8.55 13.44 16.12
C ALA A 189 7.99 12.70 14.90
N LEU A 190 8.26 11.39 14.80
CA LEU A 190 7.69 10.54 13.75
C LEU A 190 6.16 10.42 13.88
N TYR A 191 5.66 10.32 15.11
CA TYR A 191 4.23 10.28 15.39
C TYR A 191 3.54 11.59 15.00
N ALA A 192 4.08 12.74 15.43
CA ALA A 192 3.54 14.06 15.09
C ALA A 192 3.56 14.31 13.57
N LEU A 193 4.61 13.84 12.87
CA LEU A 193 4.67 13.89 11.41
C LEU A 193 3.54 13.08 10.76
N SER A 194 3.23 11.90 11.31
CA SER A 194 2.14 11.04 10.84
C SER A 194 0.76 11.65 11.11
N GLU A 195 0.53 12.21 12.30
CA GLU A 195 -0.72 12.90 12.63
C GLU A 195 -0.97 14.09 11.72
N ALA A 196 0.08 14.82 11.36
CA ALA A 196 -0.04 16.02 10.54
C ALA A 196 -0.40 15.72 9.08
N LEU A 197 0.00 14.55 8.55
CA LEU A 197 -0.02 14.26 7.11
C LEU A 197 -1.41 14.37 6.47
N PHE A 198 -2.46 13.92 7.16
CA PHE A 198 -3.84 13.94 6.66
C PHE A 198 -4.76 14.87 7.48
N SER A 199 -4.18 15.70 8.35
CA SER A 199 -4.94 16.52 9.27
C SER A 199 -5.31 17.87 8.65
N SER A 200 -6.61 18.16 8.61
CA SER A 200 -7.13 19.46 8.20
C SER A 200 -6.86 20.61 9.18
N THR A 201 -6.31 20.31 10.37
CA THR A 201 -6.13 21.28 11.46
C THR A 201 -4.69 21.39 11.95
N SER A 202 -3.81 20.50 11.49
CA SER A 202 -2.39 20.56 11.86
C SER A 202 -1.73 21.77 11.23
N ASN A 203 -0.90 22.46 12.01
CA ASN A 203 -0.04 23.54 11.57
C ASN A 203 1.45 23.15 11.64
N LEU A 204 1.74 21.85 11.68
CA LEU A 204 3.12 21.36 11.75
C LEU A 204 3.90 21.78 10.51
N SER A 205 4.89 22.64 10.71
CA SER A 205 5.88 22.96 9.68
C SER A 205 6.95 21.86 9.64
N VAL A 206 7.12 21.25 8.47
CA VAL A 206 8.10 20.17 8.26
C VAL A 206 9.23 20.69 7.37
N PRO A 207 10.45 20.90 7.90
CA PRO A 207 11.60 21.22 7.07
C PRO A 207 11.85 20.11 6.05
N ILE A 208 12.18 20.46 4.82
CA ILE A 208 12.50 19.52 3.75
C ILE A 208 14.02 19.46 3.58
N GLY A 209 14.59 18.27 3.56
CA GLY A 209 16.02 18.08 3.29
C GLY A 209 16.33 18.34 1.81
N ASP A 210 17.54 18.85 1.54
CA ASP A 210 17.97 19.26 0.20
C ASP A 210 17.86 18.13 -0.86
N ASP A 211 18.13 16.88 -0.43
CA ASP A 211 18.08 15.69 -1.29
C ASP A 211 16.83 14.83 -1.04
N CYS A 212 15.74 15.43 -0.52
CA CYS A 212 14.54 14.69 -0.15
C CYS A 212 13.94 13.97 -1.37
N GLN A 213 13.80 12.65 -1.26
CA GLN A 213 13.35 11.82 -2.36
C GLN A 213 11.82 11.67 -2.34
N PHE A 214 11.16 12.17 -3.39
CA PHE A 214 9.74 11.93 -3.62
C PHE A 214 9.53 10.77 -4.60
N THR A 215 8.81 9.73 -4.17
CA THR A 215 8.47 8.57 -5.00
C THR A 215 6.99 8.22 -4.95
N GLU A 216 6.50 7.68 -6.06
CA GLU A 216 5.19 7.06 -6.18
C GLU A 216 5.42 5.65 -6.73
N LEU A 217 4.99 4.62 -5.98
CA LEU A 217 5.02 3.21 -6.39
C LEU A 217 6.30 2.82 -7.15
N GLY A 218 7.45 2.92 -6.46
CA GLY A 218 8.76 2.54 -7.00
C GLY A 218 9.43 3.54 -7.95
N TRP A 219 8.71 4.56 -8.43
CA TRP A 219 9.24 5.56 -9.36
C TRP A 219 9.51 6.92 -8.69
N ARG A 220 10.59 7.60 -9.08
CA ARG A 220 10.85 8.99 -8.68
C ARG A 220 10.07 9.93 -9.59
N VAL A 221 9.20 10.73 -9.00
CA VAL A 221 8.27 11.58 -9.78
C VAL A 221 9.06 12.57 -10.63
N ILE A 222 8.74 12.64 -11.92
CA ILE A 222 9.28 13.60 -12.89
C ILE A 222 8.12 14.29 -13.58
N ASP A 223 8.34 15.50 -14.10
CA ASP A 223 7.33 16.27 -14.81
C ASP A 223 7.63 16.38 -16.32
N ALA A 224 7.83 15.21 -16.95
CA ALA A 224 8.24 15.11 -18.35
C ALA A 224 7.05 15.15 -19.35
N GLY A 225 5.81 15.31 -18.88
CA GLY A 225 4.61 15.20 -19.71
C GLY A 225 4.46 16.34 -20.74
N THR A 226 3.63 16.13 -21.77
CA THR A 226 3.31 17.14 -22.81
C THR A 226 2.76 18.45 -22.23
N ASN A 227 2.09 18.38 -21.07
CA ASN A 227 1.58 19.52 -20.31
C ASN A 227 2.39 19.82 -19.04
N GLY A 228 3.51 19.10 -18.84
CA GLY A 228 4.48 19.35 -17.79
C GLY A 228 5.53 20.37 -18.25
N ASN A 229 6.52 20.64 -17.40
CA ASN A 229 7.64 21.50 -17.77
C ASN A 229 8.69 20.81 -18.67
N GLY A 230 8.49 19.54 -19.02
CA GLY A 230 9.40 18.74 -19.85
C GLY A 230 10.67 18.30 -19.12
N SER A 231 10.75 18.53 -17.81
CA SER A 231 11.91 18.18 -16.99
C SER A 231 11.96 16.69 -16.71
N THR A 232 13.12 16.11 -16.94
CA THR A 232 13.48 14.77 -16.47
C THR A 232 14.14 14.79 -15.09
N THR A 233 14.28 15.98 -14.48
CA THR A 233 14.78 16.13 -13.11
C THR A 233 13.70 15.68 -12.13
N PRO A 234 14.00 14.72 -11.24
CA PRO A 234 13.05 14.29 -10.23
C PRO A 234 12.59 15.42 -9.32
N LEU A 235 11.29 15.46 -9.03
CA LEU A 235 10.71 16.33 -8.04
C LEU A 235 11.21 15.95 -6.63
N GLY A 236 11.44 16.96 -5.81
CA GLY A 236 11.71 16.80 -4.39
C GLY A 236 10.42 16.61 -3.60
N CYS A 237 10.57 16.29 -2.31
CA CYS A 237 9.42 16.28 -1.40
C CYS A 237 8.83 17.68 -1.23
N SER A 238 7.56 17.74 -0.83
CA SER A 238 6.89 18.97 -0.45
C SER A 238 6.02 18.74 0.78
N TRP A 239 5.69 19.82 1.49
CA TRP A 239 4.75 19.79 2.61
C TRP A 239 3.78 20.97 2.50
N PRO A 240 2.90 20.96 1.48
CA PRO A 240 2.00 22.08 1.21
C PRO A 240 0.89 22.21 2.26
N ALA A 241 0.33 23.41 2.40
CA ALA A 241 -0.84 23.62 3.23
C ALA A 241 -2.10 22.97 2.62
N ASP A 242 -2.24 23.02 1.29
CA ASP A 242 -3.27 22.28 0.56
C ASP A 242 -2.78 20.85 0.29
N HIS A 243 -3.45 19.87 0.90
CA HIS A 243 -3.08 18.46 0.86
C HIS A 243 -4.32 17.59 1.08
N PRO A 244 -4.26 16.29 0.74
CA PRO A 244 -5.35 15.36 1.02
C PRO A 244 -5.61 15.25 2.52
N THR A 245 -6.87 15.20 2.93
CA THR A 245 -7.23 15.09 4.35
C THR A 245 -8.12 13.89 4.61
N ASP A 246 -7.95 13.25 5.76
CA ASP A 246 -8.80 12.17 6.25
C ASP A 246 -8.91 12.25 7.78
N ALA A 247 -10.12 12.52 8.29
CA ALA A 247 -10.39 12.61 9.73
C ALA A 247 -10.28 11.26 10.46
N ASN A 248 -10.32 10.15 9.72
CA ASN A 248 -10.16 8.80 10.24
C ASN A 248 -8.82 8.17 9.82
N ALA A 249 -7.84 8.99 9.44
CA ALA A 249 -6.52 8.52 9.07
C ALA A 249 -5.92 7.65 10.18
N ARG A 250 -5.35 6.51 9.79
CA ARG A 250 -4.64 5.62 10.70
C ARG A 250 -3.21 6.09 10.84
N VAL A 251 -2.96 6.72 11.99
CA VAL A 251 -1.69 7.35 12.36
C VAL A 251 -0.69 6.31 12.87
N ALA A 252 0.58 6.49 12.50
CA ALA A 252 1.75 5.79 13.02
C ALA A 252 1.60 4.26 13.02
N LEU A 253 1.10 3.71 11.92
CA LEU A 253 0.91 2.27 11.71
C LEU A 253 2.22 1.48 11.90
N VAL A 254 3.33 2.09 11.49
CA VAL A 254 4.70 1.58 11.70
C VAL A 254 5.59 2.78 12.01
N VAL A 255 6.32 2.73 13.12
CA VAL A 255 7.34 3.73 13.47
C VAL A 255 8.70 3.06 13.64
N ASP A 256 9.58 3.29 12.67
CA ASP A 256 10.96 2.78 12.65
C ASP A 256 11.93 3.87 13.11
N GLU A 257 12.23 3.93 14.41
CA GLU A 257 13.21 4.86 14.99
C GLU A 257 14.64 4.59 14.50
N GLU A 258 14.92 3.38 14.02
CA GLU A 258 16.25 3.02 13.55
C GLU A 258 16.54 3.71 12.22
N LEU A 259 15.65 3.59 11.24
CA LEU A 259 15.78 4.15 9.89
C LEU A 259 15.11 5.52 9.73
N GLY A 260 14.31 5.94 10.71
CA GLY A 260 13.56 7.19 10.70
C GLY A 260 12.28 7.12 9.87
N PHE A 261 11.69 5.94 9.68
CA PHE A 261 10.44 5.81 8.92
C PHE A 261 9.21 5.97 9.79
N VAL A 262 8.16 6.55 9.21
CA VAL A 262 6.79 6.41 9.70
C VAL A 262 5.86 6.07 8.55
N VAL A 263 4.90 5.19 8.81
CA VAL A 263 3.86 4.79 7.86
C VAL A 263 2.50 5.24 8.36
N THR A 264 1.75 5.91 7.49
CA THR A 264 0.42 6.46 7.76
C THR A 264 -0.54 5.98 6.68
N SER A 265 -1.80 5.76 7.02
CA SER A 265 -2.84 5.46 6.03
C SER A 265 -3.97 6.47 6.08
N GLY A 266 -4.45 6.86 4.91
CA GLY A 266 -5.66 7.66 4.74
C GLY A 266 -6.54 7.10 3.62
N ILE A 267 -7.85 7.28 3.78
CA ILE A 267 -8.87 7.01 2.77
C ILE A 267 -9.28 8.34 2.14
N VAL A 268 -8.83 8.57 0.92
CA VAL A 268 -8.93 9.86 0.26
C VAL A 268 -9.99 9.80 -0.84
N PRO A 269 -11.14 10.48 -0.71
CA PRO A 269 -12.09 10.60 -1.80
C PRO A 269 -11.55 11.56 -2.88
N GLY A 270 -11.81 11.26 -4.14
CA GLY A 270 -11.37 12.08 -5.26
C GLY A 270 -12.05 11.74 -6.57
N THR A 271 -11.54 12.35 -7.64
CA THR A 271 -12.04 12.17 -9.00
C THR A 271 -10.90 11.77 -9.91
N VAL A 272 -11.13 10.79 -10.77
CA VAL A 272 -10.21 10.43 -11.85
C VAL A 272 -10.56 11.25 -13.08
N TYR A 273 -9.62 12.08 -13.52
CA TYR A 273 -9.73 12.94 -14.70
C TYR A 273 -8.90 12.40 -15.87
N PRO A 274 -9.25 12.72 -17.13
CA PRO A 274 -8.38 12.48 -18.27
C PRO A 274 -7.13 13.35 -18.16
N TYR A 275 -5.95 12.83 -18.51
CA TYR A 275 -4.71 13.60 -18.55
C TYR A 275 -3.84 13.11 -19.73
N SER A 276 -3.81 13.87 -20.83
CA SER A 276 -3.28 13.40 -22.11
C SER A 276 -3.87 12.02 -22.47
N ASN A 277 -3.06 11.04 -22.89
CA ASN A 277 -3.47 9.67 -23.19
C ASN A 277 -3.57 8.75 -21.95
N VAL A 278 -3.50 9.31 -20.74
CA VAL A 278 -3.63 8.60 -19.46
C VAL A 278 -4.71 9.27 -18.59
N SER A 279 -4.74 8.94 -17.30
CA SER A 279 -5.58 9.60 -16.29
C SER A 279 -4.78 10.05 -15.08
N ALA A 280 -5.38 10.92 -14.28
CA ALA A 280 -4.87 11.37 -12.99
C ALA A 280 -5.99 11.30 -11.94
N PHE A 281 -5.68 10.79 -10.76
CA PHE A 281 -6.56 10.87 -9.61
C PHE A 281 -6.27 12.16 -8.84
N ILE A 282 -7.29 13.00 -8.64
CA ILE A 282 -7.18 14.25 -7.90
C ILE A 282 -8.09 14.19 -6.67
N PRO A 283 -7.53 14.29 -5.46
CA PRO A 283 -8.28 14.36 -4.21
C PRO A 283 -9.33 15.48 -4.18
N ASN A 284 -10.44 15.27 -3.47
CA ASN A 284 -11.52 16.25 -3.33
C ASN A 284 -11.11 17.50 -2.54
N ALA A 285 -10.14 17.38 -1.64
CA ALA A 285 -9.63 18.53 -0.89
C ALA A 285 -8.82 19.49 -1.78
N MET A 286 -8.18 19.00 -2.84
CA MET A 286 -7.30 19.77 -3.72
C MET A 286 -8.11 20.51 -4.81
N THR A 287 -8.95 21.44 -4.37
CA THR A 287 -9.92 22.15 -5.23
C THR A 287 -9.29 22.88 -6.42
N ALA A 288 -8.18 23.59 -6.20
CA ALA A 288 -7.47 24.31 -7.27
C ALA A 288 -6.95 23.36 -8.35
N ALA A 289 -6.48 22.16 -7.97
CA ALA A 289 -6.03 21.16 -8.92
C ALA A 289 -7.21 20.59 -9.74
N GLN A 290 -8.37 20.39 -9.11
CA GLN A 290 -9.58 19.96 -9.84
C GLN A 290 -10.06 21.01 -10.82
N GLU A 291 -10.13 22.28 -10.42
CA GLU A 291 -10.53 23.38 -11.30
C GLU A 291 -9.62 23.50 -12.52
N ALA A 292 -8.30 23.45 -12.31
CA ALA A 292 -7.32 23.46 -13.41
C ALA A 292 -7.52 22.29 -14.38
N GLN A 293 -7.84 21.10 -13.86
CA GLN A 293 -8.05 19.91 -14.66
C GLN A 293 -9.36 19.96 -15.48
N VAL A 294 -10.40 20.58 -14.93
CA VAL A 294 -11.67 20.82 -15.65
C VAL A 294 -11.43 21.77 -16.84
N VAL A 295 -10.71 22.88 -16.62
CA VAL A 295 -10.38 23.83 -17.69
C VAL A 295 -9.61 23.14 -18.81
N TRP A 296 -8.57 22.37 -18.47
CA TRP A 296 -7.79 21.61 -19.47
C TRP A 296 -8.67 20.63 -20.25
N MET A 297 -9.60 19.95 -19.58
CA MET A 297 -10.50 18.99 -20.23
C MET A 297 -11.44 19.69 -21.22
N GLU A 298 -12.01 20.84 -20.87
CA GLU A 298 -12.87 21.64 -21.75
C GLU A 298 -12.11 22.10 -23.00
N GLU A 299 -10.85 22.52 -22.86
CA GLU A 299 -9.98 22.87 -23.98
C GLU A 299 -9.75 21.67 -24.91
N MET A 300 -9.45 20.49 -24.35
CA MET A 300 -9.23 19.28 -25.15
C MET A 300 -10.51 18.79 -25.82
N GLU A 301 -11.66 18.90 -25.15
CA GLU A 301 -12.96 18.56 -25.72
C GLU A 301 -13.28 19.45 -26.92
N ALA A 302 -13.06 20.76 -26.78
CA ALA A 302 -13.25 21.72 -27.86
C ALA A 302 -12.34 21.45 -29.08
N MET A 303 -11.11 20.96 -28.84
CA MET A 303 -10.20 20.56 -29.91
C MET A 303 -10.63 19.28 -30.63
N GLY A 304 -11.27 18.34 -29.93
CA GLY A 304 -11.77 17.09 -30.51
C GLY A 304 -10.69 16.18 -31.12
N VAL A 305 -9.43 16.34 -30.72
CA VAL A 305 -8.27 15.65 -31.32
C VAL A 305 -7.98 14.27 -30.72
N MET A 306 -8.58 13.93 -29.58
CA MET A 306 -8.34 12.68 -28.87
C MET A 306 -9.55 12.25 -28.02
N PRO A 307 -9.71 10.93 -27.74
CA PRO A 307 -10.72 10.47 -26.79
C PRO A 307 -10.37 10.94 -25.38
N LEU A 308 -11.39 11.35 -24.62
CA LEU A 308 -11.28 11.76 -23.23
C LEU A 308 -12.05 10.79 -22.32
N LEU A 309 -11.43 10.37 -21.23
CA LEU A 309 -12.11 9.67 -20.14
C LEU A 309 -13.06 10.66 -19.46
N SER A 310 -14.33 10.30 -19.31
CA SER A 310 -15.26 11.12 -18.51
C SER A 310 -14.84 11.11 -17.05
N PRO A 311 -14.81 12.26 -16.35
CA PRO A 311 -14.47 12.32 -14.94
C PRO A 311 -15.35 11.39 -14.11
N PHE A 312 -14.73 10.58 -13.25
CA PHE A 312 -15.46 9.59 -12.45
C PHE A 312 -14.92 9.52 -11.03
N GLY A 313 -15.82 9.38 -10.05
CA GLY A 313 -15.46 9.34 -8.64
C GLY A 313 -14.68 8.07 -8.29
N ALA A 314 -13.67 8.21 -7.44
CA ALA A 314 -12.87 7.11 -6.91
C ALA A 314 -12.49 7.38 -5.45
N THR A 315 -11.91 6.37 -4.80
CA THR A 315 -11.33 6.53 -3.46
C THR A 315 -9.95 5.90 -3.44
N GLY A 316 -8.95 6.68 -3.04
CA GLY A 316 -7.58 6.21 -2.85
C GLY A 316 -7.40 5.69 -1.43
N ASP A 317 -7.02 4.42 -1.29
CA ASP A 317 -6.45 3.88 -0.05
C ASP A 317 -4.94 4.03 -0.09
N THR A 318 -4.40 4.76 0.88
CA THR A 318 -2.99 5.14 0.90
C THR A 318 -2.25 4.43 2.04
N LEU A 319 -1.01 4.04 1.76
CA LEU A 319 0.01 3.76 2.80
C LEU A 319 1.22 4.63 2.50
N GLU A 320 1.17 5.86 2.98
CA GLU A 320 2.26 6.81 2.80
C GLU A 320 3.41 6.50 3.73
N VAL A 321 4.62 6.55 3.19
CA VAL A 321 5.86 6.25 3.92
C VAL A 321 6.72 7.50 3.92
N LEU A 322 6.97 8.04 5.11
CA LEU A 322 7.81 9.21 5.30
C LEU A 322 9.11 8.80 5.98
N GLN A 323 10.24 9.37 5.56
CA GLN A 323 11.52 9.23 6.25
C GLN A 323 11.96 10.58 6.81
N PHE A 324 12.26 10.64 8.11
CA PHE A 324 12.61 11.86 8.81
C PHE A 324 13.84 11.65 9.69
N TYR A 325 14.86 12.49 9.49
CA TYR A 325 16.06 12.56 10.32
C TYR A 325 16.76 13.91 10.10
N ASN A 326 17.72 14.25 10.96
CA ASN A 326 18.36 15.57 10.97
C ASN A 326 17.36 16.74 11.13
N GLY A 327 16.17 16.48 11.67
CA GLY A 327 15.12 17.50 11.83
C GLY A 327 14.44 17.91 10.52
N ALA A 328 14.60 17.13 9.44
CA ALA A 328 13.98 17.39 8.15
C ALA A 328 13.44 16.11 7.51
N LEU A 329 12.46 16.24 6.62
CA LEU A 329 11.95 15.18 5.77
C LEU A 329 13.00 14.83 4.71
N GLN A 330 13.22 13.53 4.54
CA GLN A 330 14.30 12.97 3.72
C GLN A 330 13.76 12.06 2.61
N ALA A 331 12.56 11.50 2.81
CA ALA A 331 11.82 10.86 1.75
C ALA A 331 10.32 10.96 2.01
N MET A 332 9.56 10.99 0.94
CA MET A 332 8.10 10.91 0.92
C MET A 332 7.70 9.88 -0.14
N GLN A 333 6.92 8.89 0.26
CA GLN A 333 6.29 7.96 -0.68
C GLN A 333 4.79 8.10 -0.61
N ILE A 334 4.19 8.42 -1.75
CA ILE A 334 2.73 8.40 -1.90
C ILE A 334 2.39 7.07 -2.58
N ASN A 335 1.86 6.14 -1.80
CA ASN A 335 1.47 4.83 -2.29
C ASN A 335 -0.04 4.67 -2.22
N VAL A 336 -0.70 4.80 -3.36
CA VAL A 336 -2.16 4.76 -3.49
C VAL A 336 -2.61 3.43 -4.11
N TYR A 337 -3.81 2.99 -3.78
CA TYR A 337 -4.58 2.01 -4.54
C TYR A 337 -5.99 2.58 -4.73
N LEU A 338 -6.42 2.71 -5.98
CA LEU A 338 -7.75 3.25 -6.29
C LEU A 338 -8.80 2.16 -6.20
N SER A 339 -9.90 2.52 -5.57
CA SER A 339 -11.10 1.70 -5.43
C SER A 339 -12.33 2.48 -5.84
N GLY A 340 -13.48 1.80 -5.83
CA GLY A 340 -14.77 2.44 -6.10
C GLY A 340 -15.02 3.65 -5.18
N PRO A 341 -15.84 4.62 -5.63
CA PRO A 341 -16.14 5.80 -4.85
C PRO A 341 -16.85 5.45 -3.53
N ASN A 342 -16.66 6.30 -2.52
CA ASN A 342 -17.24 6.17 -1.18
C ASN A 342 -16.80 4.90 -0.42
N MET A 343 -15.69 4.28 -0.81
CA MET A 343 -15.09 3.21 -0.02
C MET A 343 -14.65 3.76 1.34
N THR A 344 -14.84 2.97 2.39
CA THR A 344 -14.29 3.22 3.73
C THR A 344 -13.24 2.17 4.07
N SER A 345 -12.33 2.47 5.00
CA SER A 345 -11.34 1.47 5.42
C SER A 345 -12.04 0.34 6.19
N PRO A 346 -11.73 -0.94 5.92
CA PRO A 346 -12.18 -2.06 6.74
C PRO A 346 -11.42 -2.17 8.08
N TRP A 347 -10.47 -1.26 8.33
CA TRP A 347 -9.59 -1.26 9.50
C TRP A 347 -10.01 -0.28 10.60
N VAL A 348 -11.00 0.60 10.35
CA VAL A 348 -11.50 1.61 11.30
C VAL A 348 -12.94 1.37 11.72
#